data_AF-A0AAW2Z6P4-F1
#
_entry.id   AF-A0AAW2Z6P4-F1
#
_cell.length_a   1.000
_cell.length_b   1.000
_cell.length_c   1.000
_cell.angle_alpha   90.00
_cell.angle_beta   90.00
_cell.angle_gamma   90.00
#
_symmetry.space_group_name_H-M   'P 1'
#
loop_
_entity.id
_entity.type
_entity.pdbx_description
1 polymer ?
#
loop_
_entity_poly.entity_id
_entity_poly.type
_entity_poly.pdbx_seq_one_letter_code
_entity_poly.pdbx_strand_id
1 'polypeptide(L)'
;MRNNRALFVLLLAACIALTQAYNLSELMKYLSNDEKTCNTPQDIAVFNKTQSTFNSDVAKCGLTCLGKSECITNCIIEKEQVTKGCALCYTDNVHCIVSNCLSKCFNPKAPACKECNKKNCVPTLVECSKVDPKLLPKD
;
A
#
# COMPACT_ATOMS: atom_id res chain seq x y z
N MET A 1 27.88 -11.07 50.35
CA MET A 1 26.61 -10.86 49.61
C MET A 1 26.95 -10.37 48.22
N ARG A 2 26.90 -11.26 47.21
CA ARG A 2 27.31 -10.97 45.83
C ARG A 2 26.19 -10.15 45.18
N ASN A 3 26.52 -8.96 44.68
CA ASN A 3 25.57 -7.93 44.26
C ASN A 3 24.79 -8.36 43.00
N ASN A 4 23.66 -9.07 43.19
CA ASN A 4 22.78 -9.56 42.11
C ASN A 4 22.18 -8.44 41.23
N ARG A 5 22.20 -7.19 41.70
CA ARG A 5 21.77 -6.03 40.90
C ARG A 5 22.74 -5.75 39.75
N ALA A 6 24.04 -5.91 39.97
CA ALA A 6 25.03 -5.72 38.91
C ALA A 6 24.92 -6.83 37.84
N LEU A 7 24.62 -8.07 38.24
CA LEU A 7 24.47 -9.19 37.30
C LEU A 7 23.21 -9.06 36.44
N PHE A 8 22.08 -8.61 37.01
CA PHE A 8 20.86 -8.32 36.27
C PHE A 8 21.03 -7.13 35.31
N VAL A 9 21.71 -6.07 35.76
CA VAL A 9 21.99 -4.90 34.91
C VAL A 9 22.93 -5.25 33.76
N LEU A 10 23.92 -6.13 33.99
CA LEU A 10 24.83 -6.61 32.94
C LEU A 10 24.12 -7.55 31.94
N LEU A 11 23.22 -8.41 32.40
CA LEU A 11 22.41 -9.28 31.53
C LEU A 11 21.40 -8.48 30.69
N LEU A 12 20.76 -7.46 31.28
CA LEU A 12 19.89 -6.53 30.56
C LEU A 12 20.68 -5.68 29.56
N ALA A 13 21.85 -5.16 29.93
CA ALA A 13 22.71 -4.39 29.02
C ALA A 13 23.25 -5.24 27.85
N ALA A 14 23.60 -6.52 28.10
CA ALA A 14 23.99 -7.46 27.05
C ALA A 14 22.81 -7.80 26.13
N CYS A 15 21.60 -7.97 26.69
CA CYS A 15 20.38 -8.15 25.90
C CYS A 15 20.11 -6.92 25.02
N ILE A 16 20.21 -5.71 25.58
CA ILE A 16 20.03 -4.42 24.89
C ILE A 16 21.15 -4.13 23.85
N ALA A 17 22.37 -4.63 24.05
CA ALA A 17 23.46 -4.51 23.08
C ALA A 17 23.37 -5.54 21.93
N LEU A 18 22.96 -6.78 22.22
CA LEU A 18 22.57 -7.77 21.20
C LEU A 18 21.33 -7.29 20.42
N THR A 19 20.50 -6.47 21.08
CA THR A 19 19.32 -5.75 20.61
C THR A 19 19.57 -4.68 19.56
N GLN A 20 20.68 -3.95 19.68
CA GLN A 20 20.94 -2.78 18.84
C GLN A 20 21.61 -3.10 17.51
N ALA A 21 22.00 -4.37 17.29
CA ALA A 21 22.47 -4.84 15.98
C ALA A 21 21.32 -5.31 15.06
N TYR A 22 20.09 -5.44 15.57
CA TYR A 22 18.91 -5.71 14.76
C TYR A 22 18.06 -4.44 14.56
N ASN A 23 18.34 -3.79 13.44
CA ASN A 23 17.39 -3.02 12.63
C ASN A 23 16.71 -1.80 13.27
N LEU A 24 17.43 -0.67 13.26
CA LEU A 24 16.80 0.66 13.19
C LEU A 24 15.77 0.75 12.04
N SER A 25 15.97 -0.01 10.95
CA SER A 25 15.04 -0.12 9.83
C SER A 25 13.69 -0.77 10.17
N GLU A 26 13.63 -1.66 11.17
CA GLU A 26 12.39 -2.33 11.59
C GLU A 26 11.61 -1.48 12.58
N LEU A 27 12.33 -0.74 13.44
CA LEU A 27 11.74 0.29 14.30
C LEU A 27 11.23 1.50 13.48
N MET A 28 11.91 1.86 12.39
CA MET A 28 11.41 2.89 11.47
C MET A 28 10.08 2.48 10.81
N LYS A 29 9.84 1.20 10.52
CA LYS A 29 8.54 0.71 10.03
C LYS A 29 7.41 0.81 11.07
N TYR A 30 7.74 0.82 12.36
CA TYR A 30 6.77 1.03 13.43
C TYR A 30 6.42 2.50 13.64
N LEU A 31 7.28 3.42 13.18
CA LEU A 31 7.11 4.87 13.30
C LEU A 31 6.63 5.52 11.98
N SER A 32 6.91 4.91 10.83
CA SER A 32 6.23 5.20 9.57
C SER A 32 5.06 4.24 9.42
N ASN A 33 3.84 4.70 9.68
CA ASN A 33 2.60 3.96 9.40
C ASN A 33 2.45 3.72 7.87
N ASP A 34 3.29 2.84 7.32
CA ASP A 34 3.27 2.33 5.96
C ASP A 34 2.48 1.01 5.87
N GLU A 35 1.60 0.75 6.85
CA GLU A 35 0.69 -0.40 6.76
C GLU A 35 -0.12 -0.26 5.47
N LYS A 36 0.00 -1.26 4.59
CA LYS A 36 -0.82 -1.34 3.38
C LYS A 36 -2.28 -1.53 3.80
N THR A 37 -3.03 -0.44 3.72
CA THR A 37 -4.47 -0.36 4.00
C THR A 37 -5.04 0.91 3.39
N CYS A 38 -6.31 0.89 3.03
CA CYS A 38 -7.15 2.02 2.66
C CYS A 38 -8.30 2.22 3.67
N ASN A 39 -8.20 1.65 4.86
CA ASN A 39 -9.27 1.67 5.86
C ASN A 39 -9.11 2.81 6.88
N THR A 40 -8.41 3.88 6.48
CA THR A 40 -8.28 5.08 7.32
C THR A 40 -9.42 6.05 7.03
N PRO A 41 -9.78 6.94 7.98
CA PRO A 41 -10.77 7.99 7.72
C PRO A 41 -10.41 8.89 6.53
N GLN A 42 -9.12 9.12 6.29
CA GLN A 42 -8.62 9.89 5.14
C GLN A 42 -8.96 9.20 3.82
N ASP A 43 -8.61 7.93 3.68
CA ASP A 43 -8.83 7.16 2.45
C ASP A 43 -10.31 7.01 2.15
N ILE A 44 -11.12 6.71 3.17
CA ILE A 44 -12.58 6.59 3.04
C ILE A 44 -13.20 7.91 2.60
N ALA A 45 -12.75 9.05 3.15
CA ALA A 45 -13.21 10.37 2.74
C ALA A 45 -12.88 10.66 1.27
N VAL A 46 -11.68 10.29 0.82
CA VAL A 46 -11.28 10.40 -0.60
C VAL A 46 -12.18 9.54 -1.47
N PHE A 47 -12.35 8.25 -1.17
CA PHE A 47 -13.20 7.36 -1.97
C PHE A 47 -14.63 7.89 -2.09
N ASN A 48 -15.23 8.38 -1.01
CA ASN A 48 -16.58 8.96 -1.04
C ASN A 48 -16.66 10.18 -1.96
N LYS A 49 -15.59 10.97 -2.08
CA LYS A 49 -15.52 12.16 -2.93
C LYS A 49 -15.19 11.83 -4.39
N THR A 50 -14.36 10.81 -4.65
CA THR A 50 -13.78 10.51 -5.97
C THR A 50 -14.23 9.17 -6.54
N GLN A 51 -15.34 8.60 -6.05
CA GLN A 51 -15.95 7.33 -6.50
C GLN A 51 -15.98 7.10 -8.02
N SER A 52 -16.14 8.18 -8.81
CA SER A 52 -16.26 8.11 -10.28
C SER A 52 -14.98 8.44 -11.05
N THR A 53 -13.90 8.81 -10.37
CA THR A 53 -12.65 9.28 -11.02
C THR A 53 -11.38 8.62 -10.49
N PHE A 54 -11.42 8.04 -9.29
CA PHE A 54 -10.25 7.51 -8.61
C PHE A 54 -9.54 6.44 -9.44
N ASN A 55 -10.25 5.42 -9.94
CA ASN A 55 -9.60 4.36 -10.72
C ASN A 55 -9.04 4.89 -12.04
N SER A 56 -9.73 5.86 -12.66
CA SER A 56 -9.21 6.54 -13.84
C SER A 56 -7.90 7.30 -13.56
N ASP A 57 -7.76 7.93 -12.40
CA ASP A 57 -6.55 8.68 -12.06
C ASP A 57 -5.40 7.76 -11.64
N VAL A 58 -5.69 6.66 -10.93
CA VAL A 58 -4.73 5.56 -10.70
C VAL A 58 -4.24 4.97 -12.02
N ALA A 59 -5.13 4.71 -12.98
CA ALA A 59 -4.76 4.19 -14.29
C ALA A 59 -3.85 5.18 -15.06
N LYS A 60 -4.13 6.48 -14.99
CA LYS A 60 -3.24 7.52 -15.55
C LYS A 60 -1.88 7.50 -14.88
N CYS A 61 -1.81 7.40 -13.55
CA CYS A 61 -0.54 7.27 -12.83
C CYS A 61 0.26 6.04 -13.30
N GLY A 62 -0.39 4.89 -13.45
CA GLY A 62 0.21 3.67 -13.99
C GLY A 62 0.85 3.88 -15.37
N LEU A 63 0.13 4.56 -16.27
CA LEU A 63 0.60 4.86 -17.62
C LEU A 63 1.74 5.89 -17.63
N THR A 64 1.58 7.03 -16.93
CA THR A 64 2.57 8.10 -16.87
C THR A 64 3.89 7.62 -16.26
N CYS A 65 3.82 6.75 -15.26
CA CYS A 65 4.99 6.22 -14.58
C CYS A 65 5.58 4.95 -15.22
N LEU A 66 5.01 4.48 -16.35
CA LEU A 66 5.45 3.28 -17.06
C LEU A 66 5.63 2.06 -16.14
N GLY A 67 4.74 1.89 -15.16
CA GLY A 67 4.81 0.76 -14.23
C GLY A 67 5.82 0.90 -13.08
N LYS A 68 6.55 2.01 -12.90
CA LYS A 68 7.52 2.14 -11.79
C LYS A 68 6.81 2.40 -10.45
N SER A 69 6.97 1.50 -9.46
CA SER A 69 6.19 1.51 -8.22
C SER A 69 6.24 2.82 -7.43
N GLU A 70 7.44 3.37 -7.21
CA GLU A 70 7.61 4.60 -6.43
C GLU A 70 6.94 5.80 -7.12
N CYS A 71 7.13 5.93 -8.44
CA CYS A 71 6.47 6.96 -9.23
C CYS A 71 4.94 6.82 -9.17
N ILE A 72 4.40 5.60 -9.34
CA ILE A 72 2.95 5.37 -9.28
C ILE A 72 2.41 5.75 -7.89
N THR A 73 3.07 5.27 -6.84
CA THR A 73 2.65 5.52 -5.45
C THR A 73 2.62 7.01 -5.16
N ASN A 74 3.68 7.74 -5.53
CA ASN A 74 3.73 9.19 -5.33
C ASN A 74 2.68 9.93 -6.18
N CYS A 75 2.49 9.53 -7.44
CA CYS A 75 1.45 10.11 -8.30
C CYS A 75 0.04 9.92 -7.72
N ILE A 76 -0.27 8.75 -7.15
CA ILE A 76 -1.57 8.48 -6.51
C ILE A 76 -1.74 9.36 -5.28
N ILE A 77 -0.71 9.46 -4.43
CA ILE A 77 -0.74 10.33 -3.24
C ILE A 77 -0.97 11.79 -3.66
N GLU A 78 -0.23 12.29 -4.64
CA GLU A 78 -0.34 13.68 -5.12
C GLU A 78 -1.72 14.00 -5.70
N LYS A 79 -2.32 13.07 -6.45
CA LYS A 79 -3.61 13.29 -7.11
C LYS A 79 -4.80 13.11 -6.19
N GLU A 80 -4.82 12.01 -5.45
CA GLU A 80 -6.01 11.58 -4.69
C GLU A 80 -5.92 11.96 -3.21
N GLN A 81 -4.71 12.26 -2.71
CA GLN A 81 -4.48 12.59 -1.29
C GLN A 81 -4.89 11.46 -0.34
N VAL A 82 -4.72 10.21 -0.78
CA VAL A 82 -4.81 9.02 0.08
C VAL A 82 -3.54 8.83 0.89
N THR A 83 -3.62 7.99 1.91
CA THR A 83 -2.45 7.55 2.67
C THR A 83 -1.49 6.77 1.77
N LYS A 84 -0.20 6.77 2.14
CA LYS A 84 0.82 6.00 1.42
C LYS A 84 0.53 4.50 1.43
N GLY A 85 0.02 3.97 2.54
CA GLY A 85 -0.44 2.59 2.64
C GLY A 85 -1.49 2.24 1.58
N CYS A 86 -2.47 3.12 1.37
CA CYS A 86 -3.50 2.90 0.38
C CYS A 86 -2.96 3.01 -1.04
N ALA A 87 -2.13 4.03 -1.31
CA ALA A 87 -1.48 4.20 -2.60
C ALA A 87 -0.65 2.97 -2.98
N LEU A 88 0.05 2.35 -2.03
CA LEU A 88 0.79 1.11 -2.25
C LEU A 88 -0.12 -0.07 -2.67
N CYS A 89 -1.32 -0.20 -2.10
CA CYS A 89 -2.27 -1.24 -2.54
C CYS A 89 -2.73 -1.05 -3.99
N TYR A 90 -2.97 0.20 -4.39
CA TYR A 90 -3.33 0.49 -5.78
C TYR A 90 -2.13 0.36 -6.73
N THR A 91 -0.92 0.66 -6.28
CA THR A 91 0.31 0.37 -7.03
C THR A 91 0.45 -1.14 -7.28
N ASP A 92 0.23 -1.98 -6.27
CA ASP A 92 0.24 -3.44 -6.43
C ASP A 92 -0.85 -3.90 -7.40
N ASN A 93 -2.04 -3.29 -7.37
CA ASN A 93 -3.11 -3.58 -8.32
C ASN A 93 -2.73 -3.22 -9.76
N VAL A 94 -2.12 -2.04 -9.98
CA VAL A 94 -1.58 -1.64 -11.30
C VAL A 94 -0.57 -2.65 -11.80
N HIS A 95 0.35 -3.11 -10.93
CA HIS A 95 1.33 -4.14 -11.29
C HIS A 95 0.67 -5.46 -11.67
N CYS A 96 -0.32 -5.90 -10.91
CA CYS A 96 -1.09 -7.09 -11.26
C CYS A 96 -1.75 -6.96 -12.64
N ILE A 97 -2.34 -5.80 -12.95
CA ILE A 97 -2.98 -5.54 -14.26
C ILE A 97 -1.95 -5.61 -15.38
N VAL A 98 -0.76 -5.02 -15.19
CA VAL A 98 0.32 -5.11 -16.18
C VAL A 98 0.76 -6.56 -16.40
N SER A 99 0.89 -7.35 -15.34
CA SER A 99 1.31 -8.75 -15.46
C SER A 99 0.25 -9.67 -16.07
N ASN A 100 -1.04 -9.47 -15.75
CA ASN A 100 -2.09 -10.44 -16.05
C ASN A 100 -3.09 -9.97 -17.13
N CYS A 101 -3.15 -8.66 -17.38
CA CYS A 101 -4.23 -8.05 -18.15
C CYS A 101 -3.77 -7.09 -19.24
N LEU A 102 -2.45 -6.88 -19.43
CA LEU A 102 -1.91 -5.90 -20.37
C LEU A 102 -2.49 -6.02 -21.79
N SER A 103 -2.64 -7.24 -22.31
CA SER A 103 -3.21 -7.48 -23.63
C SER A 103 -4.68 -7.06 -23.77
N LYS A 104 -5.41 -6.93 -22.65
CA LYS A 104 -6.79 -6.44 -22.57
C LYS A 104 -6.88 -4.98 -22.13
N CYS A 105 -5.78 -4.40 -21.65
CA CYS A 105 -5.71 -3.11 -20.99
C CYS A 105 -4.91 -2.05 -21.76
N PHE A 106 -4.72 -2.21 -23.08
CA PHE A 106 -4.21 -1.12 -23.94
C PHE A 106 -5.04 0.16 -23.80
N ASN A 107 -6.35 0.01 -23.60
CA ASN A 107 -7.23 1.07 -23.12
C ASN A 107 -7.73 0.67 -21.72
N PRO A 108 -7.33 1.37 -20.63
CA PRO A 108 -7.75 1.01 -19.27
C PRO A 108 -9.27 1.14 -19.05
N LYS A 109 -9.98 1.88 -19.90
CA LYS A 109 -11.45 2.02 -19.85
C LYS A 109 -12.19 0.91 -20.60
N ALA A 110 -11.50 0.07 -21.36
CA ALA A 110 -12.14 -0.98 -22.14
C ALA A 110 -12.83 -2.01 -21.23
N PRO A 111 -14.04 -2.49 -21.56
CA PRO A 111 -14.74 -3.51 -20.77
C PRO A 111 -13.90 -4.75 -20.49
N ALA A 112 -13.16 -5.23 -21.51
CA ALA A 112 -12.27 -6.39 -21.37
C ALA A 112 -11.14 -6.17 -20.34
N CYS A 113 -10.65 -4.92 -20.20
CA CYS A 113 -9.67 -4.58 -19.18
C CYS A 113 -10.30 -4.67 -17.78
N LYS A 114 -11.48 -4.04 -17.61
CA LYS A 114 -12.22 -4.04 -16.34
C LYS A 114 -12.56 -5.45 -15.87
N GLU A 115 -13.02 -6.30 -16.79
CA GLU A 115 -13.30 -7.71 -16.49
C GLU A 115 -12.05 -8.48 -16.08
N CYS A 116 -10.93 -8.27 -16.79
CA CYS A 116 -9.66 -8.91 -16.44
C CYS A 116 -9.14 -8.45 -15.08
N ASN A 117 -9.15 -7.14 -14.80
CA ASN A 117 -8.77 -6.58 -13.50
C ASN A 117 -9.66 -7.16 -12.38
N LYS A 118 -10.99 -7.12 -12.56
CA LYS A 118 -11.95 -7.64 -11.59
C LYS A 118 -11.70 -9.11 -11.26
N LYS A 119 -11.36 -9.92 -12.27
CA LYS A 119 -11.12 -11.35 -12.09
C LYS A 119 -9.79 -11.64 -11.40
N ASN A 120 -8.71 -10.99 -11.84
CA ASN A 120 -7.35 -11.41 -11.49
C ASN A 120 -6.69 -10.55 -10.41
N CYS A 121 -7.09 -9.29 -10.26
CA CYS A 121 -6.32 -8.30 -9.52
C CYS A 121 -7.12 -7.57 -8.42
N VAL A 122 -8.44 -7.46 -8.55
CA VAL A 122 -9.30 -6.91 -7.49
C VAL A 122 -9.31 -7.76 -6.21
N PRO A 123 -9.27 -9.11 -6.23
CA PRO A 123 -9.22 -9.89 -4.99
C PRO A 123 -8.04 -9.51 -4.09
N THR A 124 -6.84 -9.39 -4.66
CA THR A 124 -5.64 -8.96 -3.92
C THR A 124 -5.73 -7.50 -3.48
N LEU A 125 -6.35 -6.61 -4.28
CA LEU A 125 -6.62 -5.23 -3.87
C LEU A 125 -7.54 -5.17 -2.64
N VAL A 126 -8.60 -5.98 -2.60
CA VAL A 126 -9.52 -6.06 -1.45
C VAL A 126 -8.77 -6.54 -0.21
N GLU A 127 -7.95 -7.58 -0.34
CA GLU A 127 -7.13 -8.10 0.77
C GLU A 127 -6.12 -7.06 1.28
N CYS A 128 -5.43 -6.37 0.37
CA CYS A 128 -4.46 -5.34 0.71
C CYS A 128 -5.11 -4.11 1.36
N SER A 129 -6.20 -3.62 0.79
CA SER A 129 -6.83 -2.37 1.21
C SER A 129 -7.51 -2.51 2.57
N LYS A 130 -7.97 -3.69 2.98
CA LYS A 130 -8.70 -3.93 4.24
C LYS A 130 -9.91 -3.01 4.45
N VAL A 131 -10.42 -2.39 3.38
CA VAL A 131 -11.60 -1.52 3.41
C VAL A 131 -12.84 -2.35 3.04
N ASP A 132 -14.02 -1.95 3.52
CA ASP A 132 -15.28 -2.58 3.07
C ASP A 132 -15.34 -2.49 1.52
N PRO A 133 -15.45 -3.63 0.80
CA PRO A 133 -15.49 -3.63 -0.66
C PRO A 133 -16.59 -2.74 -1.27
N LYS A 134 -17.65 -2.41 -0.51
CA LYS A 134 -18.70 -1.49 -0.96
C LYS A 134 -18.21 -0.05 -1.11
N LEU A 135 -17.16 0.32 -0.37
CA LEU A 135 -16.56 1.66 -0.36
C LEU A 135 -15.48 1.84 -1.42
N LEU A 136 -14.96 0.74 -2.00
CA LEU A 136 -13.98 0.84 -3.09
C LEU A 136 -14.56 1.63 -4.28
N PRO A 137 -13.76 2.51 -4.91
CA PRO A 137 -14.10 3.18 -6.17
C PRO A 137 -14.48 2.19 -7.28
N LYS A 138 -15.56 2.48 -8.02
CA LYS A 138 -16.21 1.53 -8.96
C LYS A 138 -16.06 1.90 -10.43
N ASP A 139 -15.45 3.04 -10.75
CA ASP A 139 -15.29 3.53 -12.12
C ASP A 139 -14.37 2.67 -12.99
#